data_AF-A0A4Y9RYS3-F1
#
_entry.id   AF-A0A4Y9RYS3-F1
#
_cell.length_a   1.000
_cell.length_b   1.000
_cell.length_c   1.000
_cell.angle_alpha   90.00
_cell.angle_beta   90.00
_cell.angle_gamma   90.00
#
_symmetry.space_group_name_H-M   'P 1'
#
loop_
_entity.id
_entity.type
_entity.pdbx_description
1 polymer ?
#
loop_
_entity_poly.entity_id
_entity_poly.type
_entity_poly.pdbx_seq_one_letter_code
_entity_poly.pdbx_strand_id
1 'polypeptide(L)'
;MPEEIAAPITSWTGLISLLGALGLGGALTALASRPSRRAVAATAAKDEATGEAAVIGALANAFTGTTASLREEIERMQDTLNEFRQRVAEAEGEVRAVLAREAVKDRLIADQKAQLDIAHNDVVRLRAERDAALETSIQKEGEIRQLKAVIEAHARVGG
;
A
#
# COMPACT_ATOMS: atom_id res chain seq x y z
N MET A 1 -56.69 -81.21 57.72
CA MET A 1 -55.26 -80.86 57.67
C MET A 1 -55.13 -79.64 56.77
N PRO A 2 -54.34 -78.63 57.15
CA PRO A 2 -54.23 -77.37 56.40
C PRO A 2 -53.34 -77.60 55.18
N GLU A 3 -53.82 -77.24 53.99
CA GLU A 3 -52.97 -77.21 52.79
C GLU A 3 -52.17 -75.91 52.77
N GLU A 4 -50.85 -76.06 52.75
CA GLU A 4 -49.87 -74.98 52.64
C GLU A 4 -50.00 -74.27 51.28
N ILE A 5 -50.27 -72.97 51.34
CA ILE A 5 -50.14 -72.05 50.20
C ILE A 5 -48.62 -71.82 49.99
N ALA A 6 -47.97 -72.71 49.23
CA ALA A 6 -46.61 -72.50 48.77
C ALA A 6 -46.61 -71.49 47.61
N ALA A 7 -46.17 -70.26 47.91
CA ALA A 7 -46.18 -69.13 46.99
C ALA A 7 -45.25 -69.33 45.76
N PRO A 8 -45.67 -68.97 44.54
CA PRO A 8 -44.93 -69.24 43.29
C PRO A 8 -43.81 -68.22 42.96
N ILE A 9 -43.35 -67.41 43.93
CA ILE A 9 -42.53 -66.21 43.66
C ILE A 9 -41.01 -66.51 43.60
N THR A 10 -40.57 -67.71 43.96
CA THR A 10 -39.13 -68.07 44.07
C THR A 10 -38.49 -68.60 42.78
N SER A 11 -39.25 -68.76 41.69
CA SER A 11 -38.69 -69.21 40.40
C SER A 11 -38.87 -68.15 39.32
N TRP A 12 -37.89 -68.04 38.41
CA TRP A 12 -37.95 -67.05 37.32
C TRP A 12 -39.17 -67.27 36.42
N THR A 13 -39.52 -68.54 36.23
CA THR A 13 -40.74 -69.00 35.56
C THR A 13 -42.01 -68.59 36.29
N GLY A 14 -42.03 -68.65 37.63
CA GLY A 14 -43.15 -68.23 38.47
C GLY A 14 -43.39 -66.71 38.47
N LEU A 15 -42.32 -65.92 38.33
CA LEU A 15 -42.41 -64.47 38.21
C LEU A 15 -42.93 -64.06 36.82
N ILE A 16 -42.52 -64.75 35.76
CA ILE A 16 -43.01 -64.54 34.39
C ILE A 16 -44.50 -64.88 34.28
N SER A 17 -44.94 -65.99 34.87
CA SER A 17 -46.35 -66.40 34.85
C SER A 17 -47.23 -65.47 35.69
N LEU A 18 -46.75 -65.00 36.85
CA LEU A 18 -47.46 -64.00 37.66
C LEU A 18 -47.60 -62.66 36.92
N LEU A 19 -46.53 -62.17 36.27
CA LEU A 19 -46.54 -60.94 35.50
C LEU A 19 -47.42 -61.04 34.24
N GLY A 20 -47.44 -62.22 33.59
CA GLY A 20 -48.37 -62.51 32.50
C GLY A 20 -49.83 -62.54 32.96
N ALA A 21 -50.12 -63.18 34.09
CA ALA A 21 -51.47 -63.29 34.66
C ALA A 21 -52.03 -61.94 35.16
N LEU A 22 -51.17 -61.04 35.63
CA LEU A 22 -51.54 -59.68 36.05
C LEU A 22 -51.70 -58.68 34.89
N GLY A 23 -51.57 -59.12 33.63
CA GLY A 23 -51.65 -58.23 32.46
C GLY A 23 -50.42 -57.33 32.28
N LEU A 24 -49.34 -57.56 33.03
CA LEU A 24 -48.08 -56.81 32.98
C LEU A 24 -47.11 -57.38 31.92
N GLY A 25 -47.64 -57.99 30.86
CA GLY A 25 -46.84 -58.49 29.73
C GLY A 25 -46.02 -57.39 29.03
N GLY A 26 -46.48 -56.14 29.10
CA GLY A 26 -45.72 -54.97 28.66
C GLY A 26 -44.44 -54.73 29.48
N ALA A 27 -44.45 -55.02 30.79
CA ALA A 27 -43.27 -54.89 31.65
C ALA A 27 -42.23 -55.99 31.36
N LEU A 28 -42.67 -57.21 31.03
CA LEU A 28 -41.79 -58.29 30.56
C LEU A 28 -41.14 -57.94 29.22
N THR A 29 -41.92 -57.37 28.30
CA THR A 29 -41.43 -56.93 26.99
C THR A 29 -40.45 -55.77 27.14
N ALA A 30 -40.69 -54.83 28.06
CA ALA A 30 -39.77 -53.72 28.37
C ALA A 30 -38.48 -54.17 29.09
N LEU A 31 -38.55 -55.24 29.90
CA LEU A 31 -37.37 -55.82 30.55
C LEU A 31 -36.52 -56.62 29.56
N ALA A 32 -37.15 -57.34 28.63
CA ALA A 32 -36.49 -58.11 27.58
C ALA A 32 -35.94 -57.22 26.43
N SER A 33 -36.62 -56.12 26.11
CA SER A 33 -36.18 -55.13 25.12
C SER A 33 -35.28 -54.05 25.71
N ARG A 34 -34.97 -54.13 27.02
CA ARG A 34 -34.05 -53.19 27.67
C ARG A 34 -32.67 -53.33 27.02
N PRO A 35 -32.16 -52.28 26.35
CA PRO A 35 -30.85 -52.33 25.73
C PRO A 35 -29.82 -52.64 26.82
N SER A 36 -28.98 -53.65 26.61
CA SER A 36 -27.96 -54.00 27.60
C SER A 36 -27.07 -52.79 27.87
N ARG A 37 -26.66 -52.56 29.13
CA ARG A 37 -25.76 -51.43 29.47
C ARG A 37 -24.51 -51.37 28.59
N ARG A 38 -24.06 -52.51 28.09
CA ARG A 38 -22.94 -52.65 27.16
C ARG A 38 -23.26 -52.14 25.76
N ALA A 39 -24.47 -52.38 25.25
CA ALA A 39 -24.93 -51.85 23.98
C ALA A 39 -25.10 -50.32 24.05
N VAL A 40 -25.68 -49.81 25.13
CA VAL A 40 -25.83 -48.35 25.37
C VAL A 40 -24.47 -47.66 25.48
N ALA A 41 -23.53 -48.26 26.21
CA ALA A 41 -22.16 -47.75 26.33
C ALA A 41 -21.40 -47.81 24.99
N ALA A 42 -21.61 -48.84 24.18
CA ALA A 42 -21.00 -48.95 22.86
C ALA A 42 -21.58 -47.93 21.86
N THR A 43 -22.88 -47.63 21.91
CA THR A 43 -23.49 -46.56 21.08
C THR A 43 -23.06 -45.18 21.55
N ALA A 44 -22.97 -44.94 22.87
CA ALA A 44 -22.48 -43.67 23.40
C ALA A 44 -21.01 -43.43 23.03
N ALA A 45 -20.14 -44.45 23.15
CA ALA A 45 -18.75 -44.36 22.72
C ALA A 45 -18.61 -44.15 21.20
N LYS A 46 -19.53 -44.71 20.41
CA LYS A 46 -19.55 -44.53 18.95
C LYS A 46 -20.00 -43.11 18.57
N ASP A 47 -21.01 -42.55 19.24
CA ASP A 47 -21.47 -41.17 19.04
C ASP A 47 -20.45 -40.12 19.52
N GLU A 48 -19.74 -40.42 20.61
CA GLU A 48 -18.65 -39.58 21.11
C GLU A 48 -17.45 -39.60 20.13
N ALA A 49 -17.09 -40.78 19.61
CA ALA A 49 -16.03 -40.91 18.60
C ALA A 49 -16.39 -40.27 17.25
N THR A 50 -17.65 -40.33 16.81
CA THR A 50 -18.10 -39.62 15.61
C THR A 50 -18.19 -38.11 15.83
N GLY A 51 -18.55 -37.68 17.05
CA GLY A 51 -18.53 -36.28 17.48
C GLY A 51 -17.12 -35.69 17.49
N GLU A 52 -16.14 -36.36 18.10
CA GLU A 52 -14.74 -35.95 18.09
C GLU A 52 -14.16 -35.93 16.66
N ALA A 53 -14.45 -36.95 15.85
CA ALA A 53 -14.01 -36.96 14.46
C ALA A 53 -14.61 -35.80 13.63
N ALA A 54 -15.88 -35.44 13.89
CA ALA A 54 -16.52 -34.29 13.24
C ALA A 54 -15.89 -32.95 13.68
N VAL A 55 -15.55 -32.81 14.97
CA VAL A 55 -14.86 -31.62 15.49
C VAL A 55 -13.45 -31.50 14.91
N ILE A 56 -12.68 -32.60 14.85
CA ILE A 56 -11.35 -32.63 14.24
C ILE A 56 -11.43 -32.28 12.75
N GLY A 57 -12.42 -32.83 12.03
CA GLY A 57 -12.65 -32.50 10.63
C GLY A 57 -13.02 -31.03 10.41
N ALA A 58 -13.88 -30.46 11.26
CA ALA A 58 -14.23 -29.05 11.22
C ALA A 58 -13.02 -28.14 11.50
N LEU A 59 -12.19 -28.50 12.49
CA LEU A 59 -10.98 -27.77 12.83
C LEU A 59 -9.95 -27.82 11.69
N ALA A 60 -9.75 -29.00 11.09
CA ALA A 60 -8.84 -29.18 9.96
C ALA A 60 -9.30 -28.37 8.72
N ASN A 61 -10.60 -28.33 8.45
CA ASN A 61 -11.15 -27.49 7.38
C ASN A 61 -10.98 -25.99 7.66
N ALA A 62 -11.21 -25.55 8.91
CA ALA A 62 -10.99 -24.16 9.30
C ALA A 62 -9.52 -23.74 9.17
N PHE A 63 -8.58 -24.60 9.61
CA PHE A 63 -7.15 -24.37 9.42
C PHE A 63 -6.77 -24.31 7.95
N THR A 64 -7.29 -25.23 7.12
CA THR A 64 -7.00 -25.27 5.69
C THR A 64 -7.53 -24.02 4.99
N GLY A 65 -8.76 -23.60 5.29
CA GLY A 65 -9.35 -22.37 4.75
C GLY A 65 -8.60 -21.10 5.17
N THR A 66 -8.20 -21.01 6.43
CA THR A 66 -7.40 -19.89 6.95
C THR A 66 -6.02 -19.82 6.26
N THR A 67 -5.37 -20.98 6.07
CA THR A 67 -4.06 -21.05 5.42
C THR A 67 -4.14 -20.69 3.94
N ALA A 68 -5.20 -21.10 3.25
CA ALA A 68 -5.45 -20.71 1.86
C ALA A 68 -5.67 -19.20 1.74
N SER A 69 -6.52 -18.61 2.59
CA SER A 69 -6.75 -17.17 2.62
C SER A 69 -5.48 -16.37 2.91
N LEU A 70 -4.64 -16.84 3.83
CA LEU A 70 -3.34 -16.19 4.12
C LEU A 70 -2.39 -16.27 2.91
N ARG A 71 -2.37 -17.39 2.19
CA ARG A 71 -1.55 -17.51 0.97
C ARG A 71 -2.00 -16.52 -0.10
N GLU A 72 -3.30 -16.42 -0.36
CA GLU A 72 -3.86 -15.47 -1.33
C GLU A 72 -3.61 -14.01 -0.92
N GLU A 73 -3.65 -13.69 0.37
CA GLU A 73 -3.30 -12.36 0.88
C GLU A 73 -1.82 -12.06 0.66
N ILE A 74 -0.92 -13.02 0.93
CA ILE A 74 0.52 -12.88 0.70
C ILE A 74 0.81 -12.66 -0.79
N GLU A 75 0.16 -13.41 -1.67
CA GLU A 75 0.30 -13.24 -3.13
C GLU A 75 -0.16 -11.84 -3.57
N ARG A 76 -1.35 -11.40 -3.13
CA ARG A 76 -1.83 -10.03 -3.40
C ARG A 76 -0.88 -8.95 -2.88
N MET A 77 -0.31 -9.14 -1.69
CA MET A 77 0.67 -8.22 -1.13
C MET A 77 1.97 -8.20 -1.93
N GLN A 78 2.43 -9.35 -2.42
CA GLN A 78 3.61 -9.44 -3.27
C GLN A 78 3.42 -8.72 -4.60
N ASP A 79 2.25 -8.88 -5.23
CA ASP A 79 1.90 -8.18 -6.47
C ASP A 79 1.87 -6.66 -6.24
N THR A 80 1.23 -6.21 -5.16
CA THR A 80 1.20 -4.79 -4.78
C THR A 80 2.61 -4.24 -4.53
N LEU A 81 3.48 -5.03 -3.88
CA LEU A 81 4.85 -4.64 -3.60
C LEU A 81 5.69 -4.55 -4.89
N ASN A 82 5.43 -5.43 -5.86
CA ASN A 82 6.08 -5.38 -7.16
C ASN A 82 5.63 -4.16 -7.98
N GLU A 83 4.34 -3.85 -7.99
CA GLU A 83 3.82 -2.61 -8.58
C GLU A 83 4.45 -1.37 -7.95
N PHE A 84 4.54 -1.35 -6.62
CA PHE A 84 5.15 -0.24 -5.90
C PHE A 84 6.63 -0.08 -6.27
N ARG A 85 7.40 -1.18 -6.33
CA ARG A 85 8.79 -1.16 -6.77
C ARG A 85 8.95 -0.59 -8.18
N GLN A 86 8.06 -0.96 -9.09
CA GLN A 86 8.08 -0.44 -10.45
C GLN A 86 7.81 1.08 -10.47
N ARG A 87 6.77 1.54 -9.77
CA ARG A 87 6.46 2.98 -9.69
C ARG A 87 7.57 3.80 -9.05
N VAL A 88 8.24 3.25 -8.03
CA VAL A 88 9.42 3.90 -7.42
C VAL A 88 10.57 3.99 -8.42
N ALA A 89 10.85 2.94 -9.18
CA ALA A 89 11.89 2.98 -10.20
C ALA A 89 11.59 4.01 -11.31
N GLU A 90 10.33 4.12 -11.73
CA GLU A 90 9.86 5.14 -12.68
C GLU A 90 10.04 6.55 -12.10
N ALA A 91 9.58 6.79 -10.86
CA ALA A 91 9.72 8.07 -10.17
C ALA A 91 11.19 8.47 -9.97
N GLU A 92 12.08 7.53 -9.62
CA GLU A 92 13.51 7.79 -9.54
C GLU A 92 14.10 8.20 -10.90
N GLY A 93 13.65 7.55 -11.98
CA GLY A 93 14.03 7.91 -13.34
C GLY A 93 13.63 9.35 -13.70
N GLU A 94 12.40 9.73 -13.35
CA GLU A 94 11.89 11.09 -13.54
C GLU A 94 12.68 12.12 -12.73
N VAL A 95 12.95 11.84 -11.45
CA VAL A 95 13.76 12.71 -10.58
C VAL A 95 15.16 12.91 -11.16
N ARG A 96 15.83 11.85 -11.63
CA ARG A 96 17.13 11.98 -12.29
C ARG A 96 17.05 12.82 -13.57
N ALA A 97 15.99 12.68 -14.35
CA ALA A 97 15.78 13.49 -15.56
C ALA A 97 15.55 14.97 -15.22
N VAL A 98 14.81 15.28 -14.15
CA VAL A 98 14.61 16.65 -13.67
C VAL A 98 15.93 17.27 -13.22
N LEU A 99 16.71 16.58 -12.40
CA LEU A 99 18.02 17.06 -11.96
C LEU A 99 18.98 17.33 -13.13
N ALA A 100 18.97 16.48 -14.15
CA ALA A 100 19.75 16.70 -15.36
C ALA A 100 19.30 17.97 -16.12
N ARG A 101 17.99 18.22 -16.21
CA ARG A 101 17.44 19.44 -16.83
C ARG A 101 17.77 20.69 -16.02
N GLU A 102 17.73 20.61 -14.69
CA GLU A 102 18.12 21.72 -13.82
C GLU A 102 19.59 22.09 -14.00
N ALA A 103 20.50 21.11 -14.04
CA ALA A 103 21.92 21.37 -14.30
C ALA A 103 22.16 22.07 -15.66
N VAL A 104 21.36 21.74 -16.68
CA VAL A 104 21.42 22.44 -17.99
C VAL A 104 20.90 23.88 -17.87
N LYS A 105 19.81 24.11 -17.13
CA LYS A 105 19.28 25.45 -16.89
C LYS A 105 20.28 26.32 -16.13
N ASP A 106 20.95 25.79 -15.11
CA ASP A 106 21.95 26.54 -14.35
C ASP A 106 23.12 26.98 -15.23
N ARG A 107 23.57 26.11 -16.14
CA ARG A 107 24.59 26.46 -17.14
C ARG A 107 24.11 27.54 -18.10
N LEU A 108 22.88 27.46 -18.59
CA LEU A 108 22.30 28.48 -19.47
C LEU A 108 22.18 29.84 -18.76
N ILE A 109 21.75 29.86 -17.50
CA ILE A 109 21.66 31.09 -16.70
C ILE A 109 23.06 31.70 -16.51
N ALA A 110 24.06 30.86 -16.22
CA ALA A 110 25.45 31.32 -16.08
C ALA A 110 26.00 31.93 -17.39
N ASP A 111 25.74 31.29 -18.53
CA ASP A 111 26.14 31.80 -19.85
C ASP A 111 25.42 33.11 -20.20
N GLN A 112 24.11 33.19 -19.98
CA GLN A 112 23.34 34.43 -20.18
C GLN A 112 23.85 35.57 -19.31
N LYS A 113 24.22 35.30 -18.05
CA LYS A 113 24.80 36.30 -17.16
C LYS A 113 26.14 36.80 -17.68
N ALA A 114 27.02 35.90 -18.13
CA ALA A 114 28.31 36.27 -18.72
C ALA A 114 28.13 37.12 -19.98
N GLN A 115 27.19 36.75 -20.86
CA GLN A 115 26.87 37.52 -22.07
C GLN A 115 26.32 38.90 -21.73
N LEU A 116 25.45 38.99 -20.71
CA LEU A 116 24.91 40.27 -20.25
C LEU A 116 26.00 41.18 -19.69
N ASP A 117 26.93 40.64 -18.91
CA ASP A 117 28.06 41.39 -18.37
C ASP A 117 28.97 41.92 -19.49
N ILE A 118 29.25 41.11 -20.52
CA ILE A 118 30.01 41.54 -21.71
C ILE A 118 29.26 42.67 -22.42
N ALA A 119 27.98 42.47 -22.74
CA ALA A 119 27.17 43.47 -23.44
C ALA A 119 27.06 44.77 -22.64
N HIS A 120 26.92 44.69 -21.32
CA HIS A 120 26.91 45.85 -20.43
C HIS A 120 28.22 46.63 -20.51
N ASN A 121 29.36 45.94 -20.40
CA ASN A 121 30.67 46.57 -20.49
C ASN A 121 30.92 47.21 -21.86
N ASP A 122 30.45 46.59 -22.94
CA ASP A 122 30.52 47.18 -24.28
C ASP A 122 29.68 48.45 -24.39
N VAL A 123 28.47 48.47 -23.83
CA VAL A 123 27.64 49.69 -23.81
C VAL A 123 28.31 50.80 -23.01
N VAL A 124 28.92 50.48 -21.86
CA VAL A 124 29.66 51.46 -21.05
C VAL A 124 30.85 52.02 -21.83
N ARG A 125 31.64 51.14 -22.48
CA ARG A 125 32.77 51.54 -23.31
C ARG A 125 32.34 52.44 -24.48
N LEU A 126 31.31 52.03 -25.23
CA LEU A 126 30.80 52.81 -26.37
C LEU A 126 30.25 54.18 -25.93
N ARG A 127 29.65 54.28 -24.75
CA ARG A 127 29.23 55.57 -24.18
C ARG A 127 30.43 56.47 -23.89
N ALA A 128 31.46 55.93 -23.26
CA ALA A 128 32.69 56.68 -22.99
C ALA A 128 33.38 57.14 -24.28
N GLU A 129 33.47 56.27 -25.28
CA GLU A 129 34.01 56.60 -26.62
C GLU A 129 33.20 57.70 -27.30
N ARG A 130 31.87 57.60 -27.26
CA ARG A 130 30.96 58.64 -27.79
C ARG A 130 31.18 59.97 -27.08
N ASP A 131 31.26 59.97 -25.75
CA ASP A 131 31.38 61.21 -24.97
C ASP A 131 32.72 61.91 -25.23
N ALA A 132 33.82 61.15 -25.33
CA ALA A 132 35.12 61.68 -25.74
C ALA A 132 35.13 62.24 -27.17
N ALA A 133 34.42 61.57 -28.11
CA ALA A 133 34.28 62.05 -29.48
C ALA A 133 33.47 63.35 -29.54
N LEU A 134 32.40 63.47 -28.74
CA LEU A 134 31.60 64.69 -28.63
C LEU A 134 32.42 65.84 -28.06
N GLU A 135 33.19 65.61 -27.00
CA GLU A 135 34.07 66.62 -26.41
C GLU A 135 35.09 67.13 -27.44
N THR A 136 35.73 66.22 -28.18
CA THR A 136 36.66 66.57 -29.26
C THR A 136 35.98 67.39 -30.36
N SER A 137 34.75 67.03 -30.73
CA SER A 137 33.97 67.77 -31.74
C SER A 137 33.66 69.20 -31.28
N ILE A 138 33.23 69.35 -30.03
CA ILE A 138 32.92 70.66 -29.42
C ILE A 138 34.16 71.55 -29.40
N GLN A 139 35.33 70.99 -29.02
CA GLN A 139 36.58 71.73 -29.02
C GLN A 139 36.94 72.22 -30.43
N LYS A 140 36.91 71.34 -31.43
CA LYS A 140 37.21 71.70 -32.82
C LYS A 140 36.26 72.76 -33.38
N GLU A 141 34.97 72.68 -33.06
CA GLU A 141 34.00 73.73 -33.42
C GLU A 141 34.32 75.08 -32.75
N GLY A 142 34.79 75.06 -31.50
CA GLY A 142 35.32 76.25 -30.81
C GLY A 142 36.51 76.87 -31.53
N GLU A 143 37.51 76.05 -31.87
CA GLU A 143 38.71 76.47 -32.62
C GLU A 143 38.35 77.04 -34.00
N ILE A 144 37.45 76.39 -34.73
CA ILE A 144 36.96 76.88 -36.04
C ILE A 144 36.29 78.26 -35.89
N ARG A 145 35.46 78.47 -34.86
CA ARG A 145 34.83 79.77 -34.61
C ARG A 145 35.85 80.86 -34.31
N GLN A 146 36.86 80.55 -33.50
CA GLN A 146 37.94 81.51 -33.20
C GLN A 146 38.73 81.86 -34.46
N LEU A 147 39.11 80.87 -35.27
CA LEU A 147 39.84 81.08 -36.53
C LEU A 147 39.03 81.96 -37.51
N LYS A 148 37.72 81.69 -37.66
CA LYS A 148 36.83 82.54 -38.47
C LYS A 148 36.84 84.00 -37.99
N ALA A 149 36.72 84.22 -36.69
CA ALA A 149 36.75 85.57 -36.11
C ALA A 149 38.09 86.29 -36.37
N VAL A 150 39.22 85.59 -36.28
CA VAL A 150 40.55 86.14 -36.60
C VAL A 150 40.67 86.50 -38.07
N ILE A 151 40.23 85.63 -38.98
CA ILE A 151 40.24 85.88 -40.43
C ILE A 151 39.39 87.11 -40.75
N GLU A 152 38.17 87.20 -40.21
CA GLU A 152 37.29 88.36 -40.40
C GLU A 152 37.89 89.65 -39.84
N ALA A 153 38.53 89.60 -38.67
CA ALA A 153 39.21 90.76 -38.08
C ALA A 153 40.38 91.22 -38.95
N HIS A 154 41.19 90.27 -39.45
CA HIS A 154 42.31 90.59 -40.34
C HIS A 154 41.83 91.19 -41.67
N ALA A 155 40.76 90.66 -42.26
CA ALA A 155 40.16 91.18 -43.48
C ALA A 155 39.65 92.63 -43.33
N ARG A 156 39.24 93.06 -42.13
CA ARG A 156 38.83 94.45 -41.86
C ARG A 156 40.00 95.43 -41.66
N VAL A 157 41.19 94.93 -41.30
CA VAL A 157 42.38 95.75 -41.00
C VAL A 157 43.32 95.86 -42.21
N GLY A 158 43.36 94.84 -43.07
CA GLY A 158 44.21 94.80 -44.28
C GLY A 158 43.51 95.16 -45.59
N GLY A 159 42.22 95.50 -45.56
CA GLY A 159 41.43 95.95 -46.71
C GLY A 159 41.30 97.46 -46.80
#